data_AF-S4PJB9-F1
#
_entry.id   AF-S4PJB9-F1
#
_cell.length_a   1.000
_cell.length_b   1.000
_cell.length_c   1.000
_cell.angle_alpha   90.00
_cell.angle_beta   90.00
_cell.angle_gamma   90.00
#
_symmetry.space_group_name_H-M   'P 1'
#
loop_
_entity.id
_entity.type
_entity.pdbx_description
1 polymer ?
#
loop_
_entity_poly.entity_id
_entity_poly.type
_entity_poly.pdbx_seq_one_letter_code
_entity_poly.pdbx_strand_id
1 'polypeptide(L)'
;MDEVAKLEHLSLVSKICTELDNHLGLNDKDLAEFIIDLADKNPSFDNFKNALIENGAEFSDSFMTNLLRIIQHMKPVANESDSI
;
A
#
# COMPACT_ATOMS: atom_id res chain seq x y z
N MET A 1 -18.94 -6.68 2.86
CA MET A 1 -17.51 -6.95 2.58
C MET A 1 -17.37 -8.44 2.40
N ASP A 2 -17.20 -8.85 1.14
CA ASP A 2 -16.86 -10.21 0.74
C ASP A 2 -15.66 -10.72 1.56
N GLU A 3 -15.72 -11.95 2.08
CA GLU A 3 -14.63 -12.56 2.85
C GLU A 3 -13.34 -12.63 2.02
N VAL A 4 -13.46 -12.78 0.71
CA VAL A 4 -12.33 -12.77 -0.23
C VAL A 4 -11.64 -11.41 -0.23
N ALA A 5 -12.38 -10.30 -0.35
CA ALA A 5 -11.83 -8.95 -0.34
C ALA A 5 -11.09 -8.64 0.98
N LYS A 6 -11.57 -9.18 2.11
CA LYS A 6 -10.86 -9.05 3.40
C LYS A 6 -9.52 -9.80 3.40
N LEU A 7 -9.49 -11.02 2.84
CA LEU A 7 -8.25 -11.80 2.74
C LEU A 7 -7.23 -11.16 1.78
N GLU A 8 -7.69 -10.59 0.67
CA GLU A 8 -6.86 -9.83 -0.26
C GLU A 8 -6.25 -8.60 0.41
N HIS A 9 -7.05 -7.82 1.14
CA HIS A 9 -6.56 -6.69 1.93
C HIS A 9 -5.52 -7.11 2.96
N LEU A 10 -5.81 -8.16 3.74
CA LEU A 10 -4.84 -8.70 4.72
C LEU A 10 -3.54 -9.17 4.06
N SER A 11 -3.63 -9.76 2.86
CA SER A 11 -2.47 -10.21 2.09
C SER A 11 -1.62 -9.03 1.62
N LEU A 12 -2.26 -7.94 1.16
CA LEU A 12 -1.59 -6.70 0.81
C LEU A 12 -0.89 -6.08 2.03
N VAL A 13 -1.60 -5.92 3.15
CA VAL A 13 -1.04 -5.36 4.39
C VAL A 13 0.17 -6.18 4.85
N SER A 14 0.07 -7.51 4.86
CA SER A 14 1.18 -8.39 5.23
C SER A 14 2.38 -8.26 4.28
N LYS A 15 2.13 -8.09 2.97
CA LYS A 15 3.20 -7.88 1.99
C LYS A 15 3.93 -6.55 2.24
N ILE A 16 3.20 -5.47 2.51
CA ILE A 16 3.80 -4.17 2.82
C ILE A 16 4.60 -4.21 4.13
N CYS A 17 4.09 -4.87 5.17
CA CYS A 17 4.84 -5.09 6.41
C CYS A 17 6.18 -5.81 6.14
N THR A 18 6.16 -6.86 5.32
CA THR A 18 7.39 -7.59 4.93
C THR A 18 8.38 -6.71 4.18
N GLU A 19 7.91 -5.85 3.28
CA GLU A 19 8.80 -4.94 2.54
C GLU A 19 9.41 -3.87 3.44
N LEU A 20 8.64 -3.34 4.39
CA LEU A 20 9.13 -2.40 5.41
C LEU A 20 10.17 -3.06 6.32
N ASP A 21 9.95 -4.29 6.75
CA ASP A 21 10.90 -5.03 7.58
C ASP A 21 12.22 -5.29 6.83
N ASN A 22 12.13 -5.73 5.57
CA ASN A 22 13.30 -6.01 4.75
C ASN A 22 14.16 -4.78 4.45
N HIS A 23 13.56 -3.59 4.30
CA HIS A 23 14.29 -2.37 3.93
C HIS A 23 14.68 -1.51 5.14
N LEU A 24 13.88 -1.54 6.20
CA LEU A 24 13.98 -0.60 7.32
C LEU A 24 13.99 -1.29 8.70
N GLY A 25 13.77 -2.61 8.77
CA GLY A 25 13.58 -3.33 10.03
C GLY A 25 12.28 -2.96 10.76
N LEU A 26 11.28 -2.46 10.02
CA LEU A 26 9.99 -2.03 10.56
C LEU A 26 8.88 -3.01 10.18
N ASN A 27 8.34 -3.72 11.16
CA ASN A 27 7.17 -4.59 10.98
C ASN A 27 5.97 -4.02 11.74
N ASP A 28 5.41 -2.94 11.20
CA ASP A 28 4.28 -2.21 11.80
C ASP A 28 3.08 -2.22 10.86
N LYS A 29 1.98 -2.81 11.34
CA LYS A 29 0.73 -2.93 10.60
C LYS A 29 0.06 -1.58 10.37
N ASP A 30 0.05 -0.71 11.37
CA ASP A 30 -0.64 0.58 11.28
C ASP A 30 0.08 1.49 10.27
N LEU A 31 1.42 1.44 10.24
CA LEU A 31 2.22 2.09 9.20
C LEU A 31 1.92 1.52 7.80
N ALA A 32 1.82 0.19 7.67
CA ALA A 32 1.51 -0.45 6.39
C ALA A 32 0.12 -0.04 5.87
N GLU A 33 -0.91 -0.05 6.72
CA GLU A 33 -2.27 0.41 6.40
C GLU A 33 -2.27 1.89 5.99
N PHE A 34 -1.52 2.73 6.71
CA PHE A 34 -1.39 4.15 6.38
C PHE A 34 -0.75 4.39 5.01
N ILE A 35 0.33 3.66 4.69
CA ILE A 35 0.99 3.75 3.37
C ILE A 35 0.05 3.30 2.25
N ILE A 36 -0.75 2.25 2.48
CA ILE A 36 -1.78 1.79 1.53
C ILE A 36 -2.82 2.89 1.29
N ASP A 37 -3.33 3.52 2.35
CA ASP A 37 -4.28 4.64 2.25
C ASP A 37 -3.69 5.85 1.51
N LEU A 38 -2.41 6.17 1.74
CA LEU A 38 -1.72 7.22 0.99
C LEU A 38 -1.61 6.91 -0.50
N ALA A 39 -1.27 5.68 -0.87
CA ALA A 39 -1.20 5.25 -2.27
C ALA A 39 -2.57 5.30 -2.96
N ASP A 40 -3.63 4.96 -2.23
CA ASP A 40 -5.01 5.02 -2.72
C ASP A 40 -5.46 6.45 -3.07
N LYS A 41 -5.05 7.42 -2.25
CA LYS A 41 -5.33 8.85 -2.48
C LYS A 41 -4.40 9.47 -3.52
N ASN A 42 -3.24 8.86 -3.77
CA ASN A 42 -2.17 9.39 -4.61
C ASN A 42 -1.66 8.33 -5.59
N PRO A 43 -2.42 7.99 -6.65
CA PRO A 43 -2.11 6.84 -7.51
C PRO A 43 -0.92 7.05 -8.46
N SER A 44 -0.43 8.28 -8.65
CA SER A 44 0.81 8.51 -9.41
C SER A 44 2.02 8.47 -8.50
N PHE A 45 3.17 8.05 -9.04
CA PHE A 45 4.41 7.98 -8.26
C PHE A 45 4.79 9.33 -7.64
N ASP A 46 4.72 10.42 -8.40
CA ASP A 46 5.09 11.75 -7.90
C ASP A 46 4.19 12.19 -6.73
N ASN A 47 2.87 11.96 -6.83
CA ASN A 47 1.94 12.33 -5.75
C ASN A 47 2.15 11.44 -4.52
N PHE A 48 2.35 10.13 -4.71
CA PHE A 48 2.61 9.20 -3.62
C PHE A 48 3.90 9.53 -2.87
N LYS A 49 4.97 9.79 -3.63
CA LYS A 49 6.27 10.23 -3.11
C LYS A 49 6.13 11.52 -2.30
N ASN A 50 5.46 12.52 -2.85
CA ASN A 50 5.26 13.80 -2.14
C ASN A 50 4.47 13.58 -0.83
N ALA A 51 3.39 12.80 -0.88
CA ALA A 51 2.60 12.49 0.31
C ALA A 51 3.42 11.75 1.39
N LEU A 52 4.27 10.80 1.00
CA LEU A 52 5.18 10.14 1.94
C LEU A 52 6.17 11.12 2.57
N ILE A 53 6.80 11.98 1.78
CA ILE A 53 7.78 12.96 2.26
C ILE A 53 7.12 13.99 3.19
N GLU A 54 5.92 14.48 2.86
CA GLU A 54 5.15 15.40 3.71
C GLU A 54 4.79 14.79 5.08
N ASN A 55 4.64 13.46 5.14
CA ASN A 55 4.44 12.70 6.37
C ASN A 55 5.76 12.26 7.03
N GLY A 56 6.92 12.77 6.56
CA GLY A 56 8.22 12.56 7.17
C GLY A 56 8.92 11.25 6.79
N ALA A 57 8.49 10.58 5.71
CA ALA A 57 9.16 9.37 5.25
C ALA A 57 10.50 9.70 4.57
N GLU A 58 11.56 9.02 4.99
CA GLU A 58 12.92 9.15 4.42
C GLU A 58 13.26 7.93 3.55
N PHE A 59 12.35 7.55 2.66
CA PHE A 59 12.48 6.36 1.81
C PHE A 59 13.24 6.68 0.52
N SER A 60 13.92 5.69 -0.05
CA SER A 60 14.50 5.84 -1.39
C SER A 60 13.42 5.80 -2.47
N ASP A 61 13.66 6.48 -3.60
CA ASP A 61 12.73 6.47 -4.74
C ASP A 61 12.43 5.06 -5.25
N SER A 62 13.44 4.17 -5.27
CA SER A 62 13.27 2.78 -5.67
C SER A 62 12.35 2.01 -4.72
N PHE A 63 12.48 2.25 -3.42
CA PHE A 63 11.62 1.63 -2.42
C PHE A 63 10.18 2.13 -2.53
N MET A 64 9.99 3.45 -2.64
CA MET A 64 8.66 4.05 -2.84
C MET A 64 8.00 3.54 -4.13
N THR A 65 8.77 3.38 -5.21
CA THR A 65 8.28 2.82 -6.47
C THR A 65 7.80 1.38 -6.27
N ASN A 66 8.57 0.56 -5.55
CA ASN A 66 8.21 -0.82 -5.27
C ASN A 66 6.95 -0.94 -4.40
N LEU A 67 6.83 -0.11 -3.35
CA LEU A 67 5.63 -0.06 -2.50
C LEU A 67 4.39 0.26 -3.33
N LEU A 68 4.43 1.34 -4.13
CA LEU A 68 3.30 1.74 -4.97
C LEU A 68 2.91 0.65 -5.97
N ARG A 69 3.90 0.00 -6.60
CA ARG A 69 3.68 -1.11 -7.54
C ARG A 69 2.97 -2.29 -6.86
N ILE A 70 3.42 -2.69 -5.66
CA ILE A 70 2.80 -3.78 -4.90
C ILE A 70 1.35 -3.44 -4.58
N ILE A 71 1.10 -2.23 -4.06
CA ILE A 71 -0.23 -1.77 -3.69
C ILE A 71 -1.16 -1.81 -4.90
N GLN A 72 -0.75 -1.23 -6.03
CA GLN A 72 -1.55 -1.18 -7.25
C GLN A 72 -1.83 -2.56 -7.87
N HIS A 73 -0.92 -3.53 -7.69
CA HIS A 73 -1.11 -4.89 -8.23
C HIS A 73 -1.92 -5.80 -7.32
N MET A 74 -1.88 -5.60 -6.01
CA MET A 74 -2.55 -6.46 -5.03
C MET A 74 -3.83 -5.86 -4.46
N LYS A 75 -4.15 -4.60 -4.78
CA LYS A 75 -5.40 -3.99 -4.35
C LYS A 75 -6.59 -4.80 -4.91
N PRO A 76 -7.60 -5.10 -4.07
CA PRO A 76 -8.82 -5.73 -4.54
C PRO A 76 -9.42 -4.91 -5.69
N VAL A 77 -9.62 -5.54 -6.84
CA VAL A 77 -10.44 -4.92 -7.89
C VAL A 77 -11.84 -4.88 -7.31
N ALA A 78 -12.44 -3.69 -7.23
CA ALA A 78 -13.86 -3.58 -6.96
C ALA A 78 -14.57 -4.30 -8.12
N ASN A 79 -14.89 -5.58 -7.94
CA ASN A 79 -15.70 -6.30 -8.91
C ASN A 79 -17.02 -5.52 -9.00
N GLU A 80 -17.33 -5.00 -10.19
CA GLU A 80 -18.63 -4.39 -10.56
C GLU A 80 -19.75 -5.46 -10.56
N SER A 81 -19.84 -6.28 -9.51
CA SER A 81 -20.89 -7.29 -9.32
C SER A 81 -22.04 -6.77 -8.45
N ASP A 82 -21.95 -5.56 -7.91
CA ASP A 82 -23.00 -4.89 -7.14
C ASP A 82 -23.92 -3.99 -7.99
N SER A 83 -23.82 -4.07 -9.32
CA SER A 83 -24.77 -3.45 -10.26
C SER A 83 -25.65 -4.53 -10.90
N ILE A 84 -26.61 -5.06 -10.14
CA ILE A 84 -27.78 -5.79 -10.69
C ILE A 84 -29.04 -5.01 -10.36
#